data_AF-A0A957YFU5-F1
#
_entry.id   AF-A0A957YFU5-F1
#
_cell.length_a   1.000
_cell.length_b   1.000
_cell.length_c   1.000
_cell.angle_alpha   90.00
_cell.angle_beta   90.00
_cell.angle_gamma   90.00
#
_symmetry.space_group_name_H-M   'P 1'
#
loop_
_entity.id
_entity.type
_entity.pdbx_description
1 polymer ?
#
loop_
_entity_poly.entity_id
_entity_poly.type
_entity_poly.pdbx_seq_one_letter_code
_entity_poly.pdbx_strand_id
1 'polypeptide(L)'
;KQAEEEAKELVSQMWKTVTLHCFEMMSEVTQWGFKMKQTTGRALIPQTRDERLTTMTAYIYKEQNRPEEERFAKPDLAAIIMVRDALKANVTAYQIANTQQKNYGEQCASLIQRLSDYLQASAIDILARNFSMKLSTQLQNWGFEVALKRRKPSKTNDPAPVNGTTTASSANGSTNGSTSTAVSAEGQASADDNDGLLSSLTD
;
A
#
# COMPACT_ATOMS: atom_id res chain seq x y z
N LYS A 1 14.20 18.30 2.82
CA LYS A 1 13.95 19.76 3.00
C LYS A 1 15.11 20.59 2.47
N GLN A 2 16.24 20.78 3.16
CA GLN A 2 17.36 21.62 2.67
C GLN A 2 17.80 21.24 1.23
N ALA A 3 18.19 19.97 1.01
CA ALA A 3 18.56 19.45 -0.31
C ALA A 3 17.43 19.52 -1.37
N GLU A 4 16.18 19.79 -0.98
CA GLU A 4 15.06 19.98 -1.93
C GLU A 4 14.91 21.43 -2.37
N GLU A 5 15.29 22.40 -1.52
CA GLU A 5 15.36 23.82 -1.89
C GLU A 5 16.62 24.09 -2.72
N GLU A 6 17.76 23.52 -2.32
CA GLU A 6 19.00 23.54 -3.09
C GLU A 6 18.81 22.94 -4.49
N ALA A 7 18.07 21.81 -4.60
CA ALA A 7 17.72 21.22 -5.89
C ALA A 7 16.77 22.08 -6.73
N LYS A 8 15.86 22.86 -6.15
CA LYS A 8 15.03 23.81 -6.91
C LYS A 8 15.87 24.92 -7.50
N GLU A 9 16.78 25.50 -6.71
CA GLU A 9 17.64 26.59 -7.19
C GLU A 9 18.64 26.11 -8.24
N LEU A 10 19.31 24.96 -8.01
CA LEU A 10 20.18 24.34 -9.02
C LEU A 10 19.42 24.03 -10.31
N VAL A 11 18.21 23.45 -10.25
CA VAL A 11 17.40 23.19 -11.44
C VAL A 11 16.91 24.49 -12.11
N SER A 12 16.69 25.57 -11.36
CA SER A 12 16.44 26.90 -11.92
C SER A 12 17.67 27.46 -12.65
N GLN A 13 18.88 27.27 -12.11
CA GLN A 13 20.14 27.66 -12.74
C GLN A 13 20.44 26.82 -13.99
N MET A 14 20.29 25.49 -13.91
CA MET A 14 20.39 24.58 -15.07
C MET A 14 19.42 25.02 -16.18
N TRP A 15 18.16 25.33 -15.83
CA TRP A 15 17.17 25.81 -16.78
C TRP A 15 17.58 27.14 -17.42
N LYS A 16 18.05 28.12 -16.64
CA LYS A 16 18.56 29.41 -17.16
C LYS A 16 19.72 29.19 -18.13
N THR A 17 20.70 28.36 -17.78
CA THR A 17 21.89 28.07 -18.59
C THR A 17 21.52 27.36 -19.91
N VAL A 18 20.74 26.28 -19.85
CA VAL A 18 20.29 25.55 -21.05
C VAL A 18 19.38 26.42 -21.93
N THR A 19 18.52 27.25 -21.33
CA THR A 19 17.65 28.19 -22.07
C THR A 19 18.44 29.34 -22.72
N LEU A 20 19.65 29.65 -22.23
CA LEU A 20 20.52 30.69 -22.82
C LEU A 20 21.43 30.13 -23.92
N HIS A 21 21.85 28.87 -23.84
CA HIS A 21 22.80 28.27 -24.79
C HIS A 21 22.20 27.30 -25.82
N CYS A 22 21.03 26.70 -25.57
CA CYS A 22 20.40 25.68 -26.44
C CYS A 22 19.02 26.10 -26.96
N PHE A 23 18.71 27.41 -27.03
CA PHE A 23 17.36 27.87 -27.37
C PHE A 23 16.97 27.67 -28.85
N GLU A 24 17.95 27.62 -29.75
CA GLU A 24 17.71 27.55 -31.19
C GLU A 24 17.06 26.21 -31.63
N MET A 25 17.21 25.14 -30.84
CA MET A 25 16.58 23.85 -31.12
C MET A 25 15.79 23.30 -29.92
N MET A 26 14.46 23.34 -30.03
CA MET A 26 13.53 22.75 -29.06
C MET A 26 13.75 21.24 -28.79
N SER A 27 14.46 20.54 -29.69
CA SER A 27 14.86 19.14 -29.58
C SER A 27 16.11 18.90 -28.71
N GLU A 28 16.87 19.94 -28.33
CA GLU A 28 18.02 19.81 -27.43
C GLU A 28 17.58 19.88 -25.96
N VAL A 29 16.69 20.82 -25.63
CA VAL A 29 16.23 21.08 -24.25
C VAL A 29 15.58 19.85 -23.60
N THR A 30 14.98 18.96 -24.39
CA THR A 30 14.48 17.66 -23.93
C THR A 30 15.58 16.66 -23.60
N GLN A 31 16.72 16.69 -24.31
CA GLN A 31 17.87 15.82 -24.04
C GLN A 31 18.62 16.22 -22.76
N TRP A 32 18.48 17.48 -22.33
CA TRP A 32 18.88 17.97 -21.01
C TRP A 32 17.91 17.53 -19.88
N GLY A 33 16.87 16.77 -20.20
CA GLY A 33 15.91 16.22 -19.25
C GLY A 33 14.78 17.18 -18.84
N PHE A 34 14.59 18.30 -19.53
CA PHE A 34 13.45 19.20 -19.29
C PHE A 34 12.23 18.75 -20.11
N LYS A 35 11.04 18.74 -19.49
CA LYS A 35 9.78 18.42 -20.17
C LYS A 35 9.30 19.61 -21.00
N MET A 36 8.81 19.38 -22.21
CA MET A 36 8.28 20.44 -23.09
C MET A 36 6.75 20.51 -23.03
N LYS A 37 6.20 21.71 -22.83
CA LYS A 37 4.75 21.96 -22.98
C LYS A 37 4.41 22.12 -24.46
N GLN A 38 3.92 21.04 -25.08
CA GLN A 38 3.56 20.97 -26.51
C GLN A 38 2.73 22.18 -26.98
N THR A 39 1.73 22.60 -26.20
CA THR A 39 0.82 23.71 -26.56
C THR A 39 1.45 25.11 -26.51
N THR A 40 2.70 25.26 -26.07
CA THR A 40 3.38 26.57 -26.01
C THR A 40 4.83 26.55 -26.48
N GLY A 41 5.40 25.39 -26.85
CA GLY A 41 6.82 25.27 -27.23
C GLY A 41 7.81 25.62 -26.11
N ARG A 42 7.39 25.62 -24.83
CA ARG A 42 8.23 26.07 -23.71
C ARG A 42 8.66 24.90 -22.83
N ALA A 43 9.92 24.90 -22.43
CA ALA A 43 10.46 24.00 -21.42
C ALA A 43 9.88 24.31 -20.04
N LEU A 44 9.43 23.27 -19.35
CA LEU A 44 8.86 23.32 -18.01
C LEU A 44 9.95 23.10 -16.96
N ILE A 45 9.93 23.92 -15.90
CA ILE A 45 10.79 23.71 -14.72
C ILE A 45 10.20 22.55 -13.89
N PRO A 46 10.98 21.49 -13.59
CA PRO A 46 10.58 20.34 -12.76
C PRO A 46 9.92 20.70 -11.42
N GLN A 47 8.68 20.23 -11.20
CA GLN A 47 7.89 20.54 -10.01
C GLN A 47 7.97 19.44 -8.94
N THR A 48 7.95 18.16 -9.34
CA THR A 48 8.07 17.05 -8.39
C THR A 48 9.54 16.75 -8.02
N ARG A 49 9.75 15.96 -6.96
CA ARG A 49 11.10 15.50 -6.57
C ARG A 49 11.70 14.58 -7.64
N ASP A 50 10.88 13.70 -8.22
CA ASP A 50 11.30 12.71 -9.20
C ASP A 50 11.60 13.34 -10.56
N GLU A 51 10.85 14.38 -10.93
CA GLU A 51 11.19 15.22 -12.09
C GLU A 51 12.54 15.91 -11.89
N ARG A 52 12.80 16.53 -10.71
CA ARG A 52 14.10 17.14 -10.42
C ARG A 52 15.24 16.12 -10.48
N LEU A 53 15.06 14.95 -9.88
CA LEU A 53 16.03 13.85 -9.94
C LEU A 53 16.30 13.38 -11.38
N THR A 54 15.26 13.30 -12.21
CA THR A 54 15.38 12.92 -13.62
C THR A 54 16.17 13.97 -14.41
N THR A 55 15.78 15.25 -14.32
CA THR A 55 16.45 16.35 -15.02
C THR A 55 17.90 16.53 -14.56
N MET A 56 18.18 16.46 -13.25
CA MET A 56 19.55 16.51 -12.73
C MET A 56 20.40 15.33 -13.23
N THR A 57 19.83 14.12 -13.31
CA THR A 57 20.55 12.95 -13.83
C THR A 57 20.85 13.08 -15.33
N ALA A 58 19.89 13.53 -16.13
CA ALA A 58 20.07 13.77 -17.57
C ALA A 58 21.09 14.88 -17.87
N TYR A 59 21.03 15.99 -17.14
CA TYR A 59 21.98 17.10 -17.25
C TYR A 59 23.41 16.68 -16.88
N ILE A 60 23.59 15.96 -15.77
CA ILE A 60 24.90 15.44 -15.37
C ILE A 60 25.44 14.49 -16.45
N TYR A 61 24.61 13.57 -16.96
CA TYR A 61 25.01 12.68 -18.05
C TYR A 61 25.44 13.48 -19.30
N LYS A 62 24.72 14.55 -19.66
CA LYS A 62 25.10 15.40 -20.79
C LYS A 62 26.44 16.11 -20.55
N GLU A 63 26.64 16.81 -19.44
CA GLU A 63 27.89 17.53 -19.16
C GLU A 63 29.11 16.60 -18.98
N GLN A 64 28.93 15.41 -18.40
CA GLN A 64 30.01 14.42 -18.29
C GLN A 64 30.47 13.90 -19.68
N ASN A 65 29.56 13.83 -20.66
CA ASN A 65 29.87 13.44 -22.04
C ASN A 65 30.37 14.60 -22.92
N ARG A 66 30.43 15.84 -22.42
CA ARG A 66 30.99 16.99 -23.17
C ARG A 66 32.51 17.14 -22.93
N PRO A 67 33.27 17.66 -23.91
CA PRO A 67 34.64 18.10 -23.71
C PRO A 67 34.71 19.10 -22.54
N GLU A 68 35.76 19.03 -21.73
CA GLU A 68 35.86 19.84 -20.51
C GLU A 68 35.84 21.35 -20.77
N GLU A 69 36.39 21.76 -21.92
CA GLU A 69 36.42 23.15 -22.42
C GLU A 69 35.03 23.69 -22.81
N GLU A 70 34.07 22.81 -23.15
CA GLU A 70 32.70 23.19 -23.53
C GLU A 70 31.72 23.19 -22.36
N ARG A 71 32.15 22.74 -21.17
CA ARG A 71 31.24 22.51 -20.05
C ARG A 71 30.66 23.81 -19.50
N PHE A 72 29.41 23.75 -19.07
CA PHE A 72 28.77 24.89 -18.42
C PHE A 72 29.41 25.18 -17.06
N ALA A 73 30.14 26.30 -16.96
CA ALA A 73 30.80 26.73 -15.72
C ALA A 73 29.82 27.04 -14.55
N LYS A 74 28.52 27.21 -14.84
CA LYS A 74 27.45 27.34 -13.83
C LYS A 74 26.12 26.73 -14.32
N PRO A 75 25.34 26.08 -13.45
CA PRO A 75 25.71 25.66 -12.08
C PRO A 75 26.82 24.61 -12.07
N ASP A 76 27.61 24.57 -10.99
CA ASP A 76 28.73 23.63 -10.84
C ASP A 76 28.27 22.16 -10.87
N LEU A 77 28.88 21.37 -11.75
CA LEU A 77 28.59 19.95 -11.94
C LEU A 77 28.77 19.14 -10.64
N ALA A 78 29.75 19.46 -9.81
CA ALA A 78 29.99 18.76 -8.53
C ALA A 78 28.84 19.03 -7.54
N ALA A 79 28.40 20.29 -7.39
CA ALA A 79 27.23 20.64 -6.59
C ALA A 79 25.94 19.94 -7.05
N ILE A 80 25.70 19.84 -8.37
CA ILE A 80 24.52 19.12 -8.90
C ILE A 80 24.62 17.62 -8.59
N ILE A 81 25.81 17.02 -8.70
CA ILE A 81 26.06 15.62 -8.32
C ILE A 81 25.77 15.38 -6.84
N MET A 82 26.32 16.20 -5.94
CA MET A 82 26.12 16.09 -4.49
C MET A 82 24.64 16.20 -4.12
N VAL A 83 23.92 17.19 -4.66
CA VAL A 83 22.50 17.40 -4.34
C VAL A 83 21.61 16.31 -4.97
N ARG A 84 21.94 15.81 -6.17
CA ARG A 84 21.27 14.64 -6.78
C ARG A 84 21.37 13.42 -5.86
N ASP A 85 22.55 13.11 -5.37
CA ASP A 85 22.77 11.88 -4.61
C ASP A 85 22.28 12.00 -3.17
N ALA A 86 22.32 13.20 -2.58
CA ALA A 86 21.58 13.51 -1.35
C ALA A 86 20.07 13.32 -1.54
N LEU A 87 19.47 13.77 -2.66
CA LEU A 87 18.05 13.53 -2.95
C LEU A 87 17.73 12.04 -3.11
N LYS A 88 18.58 11.26 -3.81
CA LYS A 88 18.42 9.80 -3.94
C LYS A 88 18.44 9.12 -2.56
N ALA A 89 19.45 9.42 -1.74
CA ALA A 89 19.58 8.87 -0.39
C ALA A 89 18.35 9.18 0.48
N ASN A 90 17.79 10.40 0.39
CA ASN A 90 16.54 10.76 1.05
C ASN A 90 15.35 9.90 0.56
N VAL A 91 15.20 9.67 -0.75
CA VAL A 91 14.13 8.82 -1.30
C VAL A 91 14.25 7.38 -0.79
N THR A 92 15.45 6.80 -0.83
CA THR A 92 15.70 5.45 -0.32
C THR A 92 15.44 5.35 1.19
N ALA A 93 15.82 6.36 1.98
CA ALA A 93 15.54 6.40 3.42
C ALA A 93 14.02 6.40 3.72
N TYR A 94 13.22 7.18 2.96
CA TYR A 94 11.76 7.15 3.09
C TYR A 94 11.15 5.79 2.69
N GLN A 95 11.68 5.14 1.65
CA GLN A 95 11.25 3.80 1.25
C GLN A 95 11.54 2.76 2.35
N ILE A 96 12.75 2.76 2.91
CA ILE A 96 13.14 1.85 4.01
C ILE A 96 12.25 2.07 5.24
N ALA A 97 12.03 3.32 5.65
CA ALA A 97 11.18 3.65 6.80
C ALA A 97 9.72 3.19 6.61
N ASN A 98 9.14 3.41 5.43
CA ASN A 98 7.80 2.94 5.10
C ASN A 98 7.68 1.41 5.11
N THR A 99 8.69 0.69 4.59
CA THR A 99 8.72 -0.78 4.62
C THR A 99 8.85 -1.30 6.05
N GLN A 100 9.73 -0.70 6.87
CA GLN A 100 9.83 -1.06 8.29
C GLN A 100 8.50 -0.85 9.03
N GLN A 101 7.81 0.27 8.78
CA GLN A 101 6.50 0.56 9.40
C GLN A 101 5.44 -0.49 9.02
N LYS A 102 5.40 -0.94 7.76
CA LYS A 102 4.52 -2.04 7.32
C LYS A 102 4.84 -3.34 8.03
N ASN A 103 6.13 -3.73 8.04
CA ASN A 103 6.59 -4.97 8.68
C ASN A 103 6.23 -5.00 10.18
N TYR A 104 6.37 -3.88 10.90
CA TYR A 104 5.93 -3.78 12.30
C TYR A 104 4.40 -3.91 12.45
N GLY A 105 3.61 -3.33 11.53
CA GLY A 105 2.15 -3.47 11.52
C GLY A 105 1.71 -4.92 11.31
N GLU A 106 2.34 -5.62 10.36
CA GLU A 106 2.09 -7.04 10.06
C GLU A 106 2.49 -7.95 11.22
N GLN A 107 3.64 -7.71 11.86
CA GLN A 107 4.07 -8.42 13.06
C GLN A 107 3.07 -8.22 14.21
N CYS A 108 2.67 -6.99 14.51
CA CYS A 108 1.65 -6.69 15.52
C CYS A 108 0.32 -7.37 15.23
N ALA A 109 -0.16 -7.36 13.97
CA ALA A 109 -1.38 -8.04 13.58
C ALA A 109 -1.29 -9.56 13.81
N SER A 110 -0.16 -10.19 13.45
CA SER A 110 0.06 -11.63 13.67
C SER A 110 0.10 -12.02 15.16
N LEU A 111 0.68 -11.15 16.01
CA LEU A 111 0.73 -11.36 17.46
C LEU A 111 -0.65 -11.17 18.11
N ILE A 112 -1.44 -10.21 17.66
CA ILE A 112 -2.83 -9.99 18.11
C ILE A 112 -3.71 -11.18 17.73
N GLN A 113 -3.60 -11.69 16.49
CA GLN A 113 -4.34 -12.89 16.08
C GLN A 113 -3.97 -14.08 16.96
N ARG A 114 -2.67 -14.36 17.12
CA ARG A 114 -2.19 -15.48 17.94
C ARG A 114 -2.59 -15.37 19.41
N LEU A 115 -2.67 -14.15 19.95
CA LEU A 115 -3.21 -13.91 21.30
C LEU A 115 -4.72 -14.22 21.37
N SER A 116 -5.49 -13.82 20.36
CA SER A 116 -6.92 -14.18 20.24
C SER A 116 -7.11 -15.70 20.20
N ASP A 117 -6.31 -16.41 19.41
CA ASP A 117 -6.36 -17.87 19.29
C ASP A 117 -6.05 -18.56 20.63
N TYR A 118 -5.03 -18.10 21.37
CA TYR A 118 -4.71 -18.61 22.71
C TYR A 118 -5.81 -18.31 23.74
N LEU A 119 -6.44 -17.13 23.68
CA LEU A 119 -7.56 -16.77 24.56
C LEU A 119 -8.80 -17.62 24.27
N GLN A 120 -9.12 -17.86 23.00
CA GLN A 120 -10.22 -18.75 22.59
C GLN A 120 -9.97 -20.21 23.02
N ALA A 121 -8.77 -20.74 22.79
CA ALA A 121 -8.39 -22.08 23.24
C ALA A 121 -8.48 -22.23 24.77
N SER A 122 -8.01 -21.22 25.51
CA SER A 122 -8.10 -21.18 26.98
C SER A 122 -9.55 -21.11 27.45
N ALA A 123 -10.40 -20.34 26.77
CA ALA A 123 -11.83 -20.26 27.10
C ALA A 123 -12.56 -21.59 26.86
N ILE A 124 -12.22 -22.31 25.77
CA ILE A 124 -12.75 -23.65 25.49
C ILE A 124 -12.31 -24.64 26.56
N ASP A 125 -11.05 -24.63 26.98
CA ASP A 125 -10.53 -25.51 28.05
C ASP A 125 -11.20 -25.21 29.41
N ILE A 126 -11.40 -23.93 29.75
CA ILE A 126 -12.16 -23.54 30.96
C ILE A 126 -13.61 -24.04 30.90
N LEU A 127 -14.28 -23.94 29.76
CA LEU A 127 -15.64 -24.48 29.57
C LEU A 127 -15.67 -26.02 29.65
N ALA A 128 -14.68 -26.70 29.06
CA ALA A 128 -14.57 -28.16 29.07
C ALA A 128 -14.24 -28.73 30.46
N ARG A 129 -13.47 -28.02 31.28
CA ARG A 129 -13.21 -28.41 32.68
C ARG A 129 -14.38 -28.07 33.60
N ASN A 130 -15.08 -26.97 33.36
CA ASN A 130 -16.23 -26.54 34.16
C ASN A 130 -17.57 -27.06 33.63
N PHE A 131 -17.65 -28.32 33.18
CA PHE A 131 -18.89 -28.93 32.65
C PHE A 131 -20.03 -29.11 33.69
N SER A 132 -19.85 -28.69 34.94
CA SER A 132 -20.97 -28.42 35.85
C SER A 132 -21.79 -27.24 35.32
N MET A 133 -23.12 -27.22 35.48
CA MET A 133 -23.98 -26.15 34.92
C MET A 133 -23.84 -24.76 35.60
N LYS A 134 -22.72 -24.48 36.29
CA LYS A 134 -22.40 -23.18 36.86
C LYS A 134 -21.47 -22.42 35.90
N LEU A 135 -21.91 -21.26 35.43
CA LEU A 135 -21.12 -20.36 34.61
C LEU A 135 -19.82 -19.98 35.34
N SER A 136 -18.65 -20.19 34.73
CA SER A 136 -17.39 -19.77 35.34
C SER A 136 -17.26 -18.25 35.28
N THR A 137 -17.27 -17.60 36.45
CA THR A 137 -17.13 -16.13 36.59
C THR A 137 -15.80 -15.61 36.05
N GLN A 138 -14.77 -16.47 35.91
CA GLN A 138 -13.49 -16.09 35.31
C GLN A 138 -13.64 -15.65 33.84
N LEU A 139 -14.50 -16.31 33.05
CA LEU A 139 -14.74 -15.95 31.65
C LEU A 139 -15.40 -14.56 31.52
N GLN A 140 -16.35 -14.26 32.41
CA GLN A 140 -17.00 -12.96 32.45
C GLN A 140 -16.03 -11.85 32.90
N ASN A 141 -15.16 -12.15 33.86
CA ASN A 141 -14.07 -11.25 34.28
C ASN A 141 -13.01 -11.01 33.18
N TRP A 142 -12.92 -11.88 32.17
CA TRP A 142 -12.09 -11.72 30.98
C TRP A 142 -12.84 -11.02 29.82
N GLY A 143 -14.08 -10.58 30.03
CA GLY A 143 -14.87 -9.84 29.03
C GLY A 143 -15.63 -10.70 28.01
N PHE A 144 -15.68 -12.02 28.17
CA PHE A 144 -16.45 -12.89 27.27
C PHE A 144 -17.95 -12.85 27.59
N GLU A 145 -18.79 -12.60 26.57
CA GLU A 145 -20.24 -12.73 26.67
C GLU A 145 -20.67 -14.19 26.48
N VAL A 146 -20.96 -14.89 27.59
CA VAL A 146 -21.26 -16.34 27.57
C VAL A 146 -22.76 -16.62 27.76
N ALA A 147 -23.48 -16.73 26.64
CA ALA A 147 -24.93 -16.98 26.64
C ALA A 147 -25.30 -18.46 26.88
N LEU A 148 -25.85 -18.77 28.06
CA LEU A 148 -26.38 -20.10 28.39
C LEU A 148 -27.65 -20.44 27.60
N LYS A 149 -27.48 -21.15 26.47
CA LYS A 149 -28.57 -21.60 25.58
C LYS A 149 -29.43 -22.71 26.22
N ARG A 150 -30.31 -22.33 27.15
CA ARG A 150 -31.31 -23.22 27.76
C ARG A 150 -32.12 -23.93 26.68
N ARG A 151 -32.09 -25.26 26.65
CA ARG A 151 -33.03 -26.06 25.83
C ARG A 151 -34.46 -25.82 26.34
N LYS A 152 -35.39 -25.52 25.43
CA LYS A 152 -36.83 -25.54 25.76
C LYS A 152 -37.20 -26.98 26.15
N PRO A 153 -38.01 -27.20 27.21
CA PRO A 153 -38.50 -28.54 27.53
C PRO A 153 -39.37 -29.05 26.38
N SER A 154 -39.12 -30.27 25.93
CA SER A 154 -39.98 -30.98 24.98
C SER A 154 -41.31 -31.28 25.65
N LYS A 155 -42.43 -30.88 25.03
CA LYS A 155 -43.76 -31.27 25.51
C LYS A 155 -43.92 -32.79 25.37
N THR A 156 -44.47 -33.41 26.40
CA THR A 156 -44.97 -34.79 26.39
C THR A 156 -46.18 -34.90 25.44
N ASN A 157 -46.41 -36.10 24.90
CA ASN A 157 -47.51 -36.38 23.96
C ASN A 157 -48.87 -36.58 24.67
N ASP A 158 -49.88 -36.82 23.81
CA ASP A 158 -51.24 -37.32 24.09
C ASP A 158 -52.28 -36.31 24.63
N PRO A 159 -53.58 -36.48 24.29
CA PRO A 159 -54.05 -36.54 22.91
C PRO A 159 -55.24 -35.57 22.63
N ALA A 160 -55.69 -35.50 21.38
CA ALA A 160 -56.72 -34.54 20.93
C ALA A 160 -58.18 -35.01 21.18
N PRO A 161 -59.13 -34.05 21.22
CA PRO A 161 -60.43 -34.26 20.58
C PRO A 161 -60.89 -33.10 19.67
N VAL A 162 -60.74 -33.31 18.35
CA VAL A 162 -61.79 -33.24 17.29
C VAL A 162 -62.83 -32.08 17.27
N ASN A 163 -62.73 -31.27 16.20
CA ASN A 163 -63.76 -30.52 15.42
C ASN A 163 -64.50 -29.25 15.95
N GLY A 164 -64.57 -28.23 15.09
CA GLY A 164 -65.48 -27.06 15.16
C GLY A 164 -65.10 -25.93 14.17
N THR A 165 -66.05 -25.34 13.43
CA THR A 165 -65.75 -24.50 12.23
C THR A 165 -66.77 -23.37 11.95
N THR A 166 -66.45 -22.31 11.18
CA THR A 166 -65.20 -21.99 10.46
C THR A 166 -64.46 -20.75 11.05
N THR A 167 -64.32 -19.53 10.51
CA THR A 167 -64.74 -18.90 9.23
C THR A 167 -63.96 -17.59 8.97
N ALA A 168 -63.75 -17.23 7.70
CA ALA A 168 -63.46 -15.90 7.14
C ALA A 168 -62.06 -15.23 7.32
N SER A 169 -61.44 -14.93 6.16
CA SER A 169 -60.72 -13.71 5.71
C SER A 169 -59.98 -12.80 6.72
N SER A 170 -58.80 -12.23 6.41
CA SER A 170 -58.46 -11.61 5.11
C SER A 170 -56.94 -11.40 4.87
N ALA A 171 -56.61 -10.61 3.83
CA ALA A 171 -55.30 -10.13 3.36
C ALA A 171 -54.31 -9.64 4.47
N ASN A 172 -53.00 -9.50 4.26
CA ASN A 172 -52.33 -9.03 3.02
C ASN A 172 -50.88 -9.51 2.89
N GLY A 173 -50.28 -9.39 1.70
CA GLY A 173 -48.98 -10.00 1.35
C GLY A 173 -47.76 -9.07 1.40
N SER A 174 -46.58 -9.65 1.21
CA SER A 174 -45.39 -8.96 0.70
C SER A 174 -44.41 -9.96 0.08
N THR A 175 -43.85 -9.64 -1.09
CA THR A 175 -42.87 -10.46 -1.82
C THR A 175 -41.60 -9.66 -2.04
N ASN A 176 -40.44 -10.28 -1.80
CA ASN A 176 -39.09 -10.05 -2.35
C ASN A 176 -38.06 -10.63 -1.36
N GLY A 177 -36.89 -11.13 -1.77
CA GLY A 177 -36.36 -11.29 -3.13
C GLY A 177 -34.84 -11.47 -3.04
N SER A 178 -34.36 -12.72 -3.02
CA SER A 178 -32.94 -13.03 -2.73
C SER A 178 -32.13 -13.28 -4.00
N THR A 179 -31.49 -12.24 -4.52
CA THR A 179 -30.49 -12.36 -5.59
C THR A 179 -29.17 -12.88 -5.03
N SER A 180 -28.72 -14.06 -5.49
CA SER A 180 -27.37 -14.55 -5.22
C SER A 180 -26.43 -14.16 -6.36
N THR A 181 -25.42 -13.35 -6.06
CA THR A 181 -24.34 -13.04 -7.01
C THR A 181 -23.10 -13.85 -6.61
N ALA A 182 -22.83 -14.93 -7.35
CA ALA A 182 -21.53 -15.58 -7.31
C ALA A 182 -20.52 -14.74 -8.10
N VAL A 183 -19.30 -14.58 -7.57
CA VAL A 183 -18.19 -13.92 -8.27
C VAL A 183 -17.15 -14.99 -8.60
N SER A 184 -16.78 -15.07 -9.88
CA SER A 184 -15.81 -16.04 -10.38
C SER A 184 -14.41 -15.79 -9.82
N ALA A 185 -13.67 -16.86 -9.56
CA ALA A 185 -12.24 -16.80 -9.29
C ALA A 185 -11.46 -17.12 -10.57
N GLU A 186 -10.93 -16.09 -11.24
CA GLU A 186 -9.97 -16.26 -12.33
C GLU A 186 -8.54 -16.24 -11.75
N GLY A 187 -7.95 -17.42 -11.61
CA GLY A 187 -6.56 -17.58 -11.18
C GLY A 187 -5.63 -17.57 -12.38
N GLN A 188 -5.00 -16.43 -12.66
CA GLN A 188 -4.04 -16.30 -13.76
C GLN A 188 -2.63 -16.04 -13.19
N ALA A 189 -1.85 -17.10 -13.02
CA ALA A 189 -0.47 -17.05 -12.56
C ALA A 189 0.47 -17.03 -13.76
N SER A 190 1.22 -15.93 -13.93
CA SER A 190 2.29 -15.79 -14.92
C SER A 190 3.55 -15.29 -14.24
N ALA A 191 4.56 -16.16 -14.15
CA ALA A 191 5.88 -15.84 -13.66
C ALA A 191 6.90 -16.70 -14.43
N ASP A 192 7.13 -16.33 -15.69
CA ASP A 192 8.48 -16.47 -16.22
C ASP A 192 9.38 -15.53 -15.42
N ASP A 193 10.49 -16.05 -14.89
CA ASP A 193 11.73 -15.29 -14.91
C ASP A 193 12.90 -16.27 -14.98
N ASN A 194 13.74 -16.06 -15.97
CA ASN A 194 14.95 -16.83 -16.23
C ASN A 194 16.13 -15.93 -15.94
N ASP A 195 17.00 -16.33 -15.01
CA ASP A 195 18.45 -16.21 -15.18
C ASP A 195 19.21 -16.94 -14.07
N GLY A 196 20.34 -17.55 -14.43
CA GLY A 196 21.32 -18.05 -13.49
C GLY A 196 22.67 -17.41 -13.77
N LEU A 197 23.31 -16.83 -12.75
CA LEU A 197 24.73 -16.47 -12.78
C LEU A 197 25.23 -16.18 -11.34
N LEU A 198 25.74 -17.21 -10.67
CA LEU A 198 26.61 -17.06 -9.50
C LEU A 198 27.82 -18.00 -9.65
N SER A 199 28.85 -17.48 -10.29
CA SER A 199 30.16 -18.14 -10.40
C SER A 199 30.83 -18.19 -9.02
N SER A 200 31.14 -19.38 -8.54
CA SER A 200 31.96 -19.57 -7.34
C SER A 200 33.41 -19.16 -7.62
N LEU A 201 33.89 -18.11 -6.95
CA LEU A 201 35.28 -17.67 -7.02
C LEU A 201 35.99 -17.93 -5.67
N THR A 202 36.51 -19.15 -5.51
CA THR A 202 37.29 -19.57 -4.34
C THR A 202 38.40 -20.54 -4.75
N ASP A 203 39.50 -19.98 -5.25
CA ASP A 203 40.91 -20.31 -4.93
C ASP A 203 41.86 -19.49 -5.83
#